data_AF-A0AAJ8W9Q7-F1
#
_entry.id   AF-A0AAJ8W9Q7-F1
#
_cell.length_a   1.000
_cell.length_b   1.000
_cell.length_c   1.000
_cell.angle_alpha   90.00
_cell.angle_beta   90.00
_cell.angle_gamma   90.00
#
_symmetry.space_group_name_H-M   'P 1'
#
loop_
_entity.id
_entity.type
_entity.pdbx_description
1 polymer ?
#
loop_
_entity_poly.entity_id
_entity_poly.type
_entity_poly.pdbx_seq_one_letter_code
_entity_poly.pdbx_strand_id
1 'polypeptide(L)' 'MAAGHLAKYIRHAPVSAPHVAPHVYWGAKLMGATMWFWIFYRIKEDGPVMFGVKLPFEHH' A
#
# COMPACT_ATOMS: atom_id res chain seq x y z
N MET A 1 26.51 -0.33 -28.43
CA MET A 1 25.07 -0.38 -28.12
C MET A 1 24.55 1.01 -27.72
N ALA A 2 24.44 1.95 -28.67
CA ALA A 2 24.09 3.36 -28.39
C ALA A 2 22.64 3.76 -28.78
N ALA A 3 21.90 2.87 -29.45
CA ALA A 3 20.58 3.20 -30.02
C ALA A 3 19.41 3.22 -29.00
N GLY A 4 19.58 2.61 -27.82
CA GLY A 4 18.49 2.46 -26.84
C GLY A 4 18.10 3.75 -26.10
N HIS A 5 19.03 4.70 -25.95
CA HIS A 5 18.75 5.95 -25.23
C HIS A 5 17.90 6.94 -26.02
N LEU A 6 18.01 6.93 -27.35
CA LEU A 6 17.23 7.83 -28.23
C LEU A 6 15.75 7.45 -28.27
N ALA A 7 15.44 6.15 -28.20
CA ALA A 7 14.07 5.64 -28.18
C ALA A 7 13.26 6.10 -26.95
N LYS A 8 13.94 6.42 -25.84
CA LYS A 8 13.30 6.83 -24.58
C LYS A 8 12.65 8.23 -24.64
N TYR A 9 13.09 9.07 -25.57
CA TYR A 9 12.61 10.45 -25.71
C TYR A 9 11.77 10.67 -26.97
N ILE A 10 11.38 9.59 -27.66
CA ILE A 10 10.45 9.66 -28.78
C ILE A 10 9.07 10.07 -28.26
N ARG A 11 8.54 11.17 -28.78
CA ARG A 11 7.18 11.62 -28.46
C ARG A 11 6.18 10.52 -28.85
N HIS A 12 5.28 10.15 -27.95
CA HIS A 12 4.25 9.10 -28.11
C HIS A 12 4.77 7.65 -28.10
N ALA A 13 6.02 7.42 -27.69
CA ALA A 13 6.47 6.06 -27.36
C ALA A 13 5.87 5.58 -26.01
N PRO A 14 5.73 4.26 -25.80
CA PRO A 14 5.29 3.72 -24.51
C PRO A 14 6.25 4.14 -23.39
N VAL A 15 5.69 4.57 -22.26
CA VAL A 15 6.46 5.06 -21.11
C VAL A 15 7.28 3.92 -20.52
N SER A 16 8.60 4.11 -20.40
CA SER A 16 9.47 3.15 -19.71
C SER A 16 9.11 3.06 -18.23
N ALA A 17 9.18 1.87 -17.64
CA ALA A 17 8.99 1.68 -16.21
C ALA A 17 9.90 2.62 -15.39
N PRO A 18 9.38 3.25 -14.33
CA PRO A 18 10.17 4.18 -13.51
C PRO A 18 11.27 3.41 -12.76
N HIS A 19 12.47 3.99 -12.72
CA HIS A 19 13.53 3.49 -11.86
C HIS A 19 13.30 4.01 -10.45
N VAL A 20 12.89 3.13 -9.55
CA VAL A 20 12.67 3.45 -8.14
C VAL A 20 13.79 2.83 -7.32
N ALA A 21 14.37 3.59 -6.40
CA ALA A 21 15.40 3.08 -5.51
C ALA A 21 14.83 1.97 -4.60
N PRO A 22 15.56 0.85 -4.38
CA PRO A 22 15.03 -0.29 -3.63
C PRO A 22 14.50 0.05 -2.22
N HIS A 23 15.15 0.98 -1.53
CA HIS A 23 14.73 1.39 -0.19
C HIS A 23 13.35 2.07 -0.17
N VAL A 24 13.00 2.84 -1.22
CA VAL A 24 11.67 3.45 -1.35
C VAL A 24 10.61 2.38 -1.59
N TYR A 25 10.91 1.42 -2.48
CA TYR A 25 10.00 0.31 -2.78
C TYR A 25 9.69 -0.54 -1.53
N TRP A 26 10.72 -0.93 -0.79
CA TRP A 26 10.55 -1.72 0.42
C TRP A 26 9.96 -0.92 1.59
N GLY A 27 10.34 0.35 1.73
CA GLY A 27 9.75 1.25 2.72
C GLY A 27 8.24 1.44 2.52
N ALA A 28 7.81 1.67 1.27
CA ALA A 28 6.40 1.77 0.92
C ALA A 28 5.63 0.47 1.24
N LYS A 29 6.23 -0.70 0.95
CA LYS A 29 5.63 -1.99 1.30
C LYS A 29 5.50 -2.21 2.79
N LEU A 30 6.52 -1.87 3.57
CA LEU A 30 6.50 -2.00 5.03
C LEU A 30 5.40 -1.11 5.61
N MET A 31 5.34 0.17 5.24
CA MET A 31 4.29 1.07 5.73
C MET A 31 2.89 0.60 5.35
N GLY A 32 2.69 0.13 4.11
CA GLY A 32 1.41 -0.45 3.69
C GLY A 32 1.06 -1.72 4.47
N ALA A 33 2.03 -2.58 4.74
CA ALA A 33 1.84 -3.77 5.57
C ALA A 33 1.47 -3.41 7.01
N THR A 34 2.11 -2.41 7.62
CA THR A 34 1.78 -1.92 8.95
C THR A 34 0.36 -1.36 9.01
N MET A 35 -0.08 -0.61 8.00
CA MET A 35 -1.44 -0.10 7.90
C MET A 35 -2.47 -1.25 7.91
N TRP A 36 -2.29 -2.24 7.03
CA TRP A 36 -3.21 -3.38 6.95
C TRP A 36 -3.17 -4.26 8.18
N PHE A 37 -1.97 -4.48 8.75
CA PHE A 37 -1.81 -5.16 10.03
C PHE A 37 -2.65 -4.48 11.12
N TRP A 38 -2.57 -3.15 11.22
CA TRP A 38 -3.33 -2.39 12.21
C TRP A 38 -4.84 -2.53 12.01
N ILE A 39 -5.32 -2.45 10.77
CA ILE A 39 -6.74 -2.61 10.45
C ILE A 39 -7.22 -3.99 10.88
N PHE A 40 -6.52 -5.07 10.53
CA PHE A 40 -6.93 -6.42 10.92
C PHE A 40 -6.82 -6.68 12.42
N TYR A 41 -5.79 -6.14 13.05
CA TYR A 41 -5.65 -6.16 14.50
C TYR A 41 -6.86 -5.50 15.16
N ARG A 42 -7.24 -4.30 14.71
CA ARG A 42 -8.40 -3.59 15.26
C ARG A 42 -9.73 -4.26 14.96
N ILE A 43 -9.88 -4.86 13.78
CA ILE A 43 -11.07 -5.68 13.43
C ILE A 43 -11.20 -6.88 14.35
N LYS A 44 -10.08 -7.49 14.76
CA LYS A 44 -10.11 -8.61 15.71
C LYS A 44 -10.53 -8.17 17.11
N GLU A 45 -9.97 -7.06 17.61
CA GLU A 45 -10.24 -6.58 18.98
C GLU A 45 -11.61 -5.91 19.12
N ASP A 46 -11.96 -5.02 18.19
CA ASP A 46 -13.19 -4.23 18.21
C ASP A 46 -14.27 -4.79 17.29
N GLY A 47 -14.05 -5.96 16.69
CA GLY A 47 -15.00 -6.62 15.80
C GLY A 47 -16.43 -6.66 16.36
N PRO A 48 -16.66 -7.03 17.63
CA PRO A 48 -18.00 -7.03 18.20
C PRO A 48 -18.68 -5.66 18.24
N VAL A 49 -17.90 -4.58 18.46
CA VAL A 49 -18.41 -3.20 18.49
C VAL A 49 -18.63 -2.66 17.07
N MET A 50 -17.68 -2.91 16.17
CA MET A 50 -17.74 -2.43 14.78
C MET A 50 -18.80 -3.16 13.93
N PHE A 51 -19.05 -4.45 14.20
CA PHE A 51 -20.08 -5.23 13.52
C PHE A 51 -21.44 -5.23 14.26
N GLY A 52 -21.60 -4.38 15.29
CA GLY A 52 -22.88 -4.18 15.97
C GLY A 52 -23.39 -5.39 16.76
N VAL A 53 -22.51 -6.33 17.08
CA VAL A 53 -22.81 -7.55 17.85
C VAL A 53 -22.86 -7.27 19.35
N LYS A 54 -22.28 -6.15 19.79
CA LYS A 54 -22.35 -5.61 21.15
C LYS A 54 -22.71 -4.13 21.08
N LEU A 55 -23.67 -3.70 21.89
CA LEU A 55 -24.01 -2.28 22.04
C LEU A 55 -22.92 -1.58 22.87
N PRO A 56 -22.49 -0.35 22.52
CA PRO A 56 -21.38 0.35 23.20
C PRO A 56 -21.65 0.68 24.68
N PHE A 57 -22.85 0.40 25.17
CA PHE A 57 -23.33 0.64 26.54
C PHE A 57 -23.66 -0.65 27.32
N GLU A 58 -23.40 -1.84 26.79
CA GLU A 58 -23.59 -3.11 27.53
C GLU A 58 -22.42 -3.49 28.45
N HIS A 59 -21.40 -2.63 28.54
CA HIS A 59 -20.37 -2.73 29.56
C HIS A 59 -20.90 -2.17 30.90
N HIS A 60 -21.76 -2.93 31.58
CA HIS A 60 -22.00 -2.80 33.01
C HIS A 60 -21.06 -3.70 33.80
#